data_AF-A0A971ARY1-F1
#
_entry.id   AF-A0A971ARY1-F1
#
_cell.length_a   1.000
_cell.length_b   1.000
_cell.length_c   1.000
_cell.angle_alpha   90.00
_cell.angle_beta   90.00
_cell.angle_gamma   90.00
#
_symmetry.space_group_name_H-M   'P 1'
#
loop_
_entity.id
_entity.type
_entity.pdbx_description
1 polymer ?
#
loop_
_entity_poly.entity_id
_entity_poly.type
_entity_poly.pdbx_seq_one_letter_code
_entity_poly.pdbx_strand_id
1 'polypeptide(L)'
;MPSIIFLSVLAASGLITTFLALYALKNSRIKGAFLLTFIFFLGAFWAIACVQEFLTASIYFKLIWDNFQFLSSAFLPVFWLLLILTFVINNPLKLIVVILLFIIPLVTNVLVWTNDYHHLMHTKVFFVQFGSYGCIANTFGYWFCV
;
A
#
# COMPACT_ATOMS: atom_id res chain seq x y z
N MET A 1 -22.67 11.31 -11.44
CA MET A 1 -21.37 10.69 -11.77
C MET A 1 -20.70 10.20 -10.48
N PRO A 2 -20.98 8.95 -10.05
CA PRO A 2 -20.32 8.37 -8.89
C PRO A 2 -18.78 8.40 -8.99
N SER A 3 -18.24 8.41 -10.23
CA SER A 3 -16.81 8.59 -10.58
C SER A 3 -16.11 9.77 -10.00
N ILE A 4 -16.73 10.92 -10.13
CA ILE A 4 -16.11 12.16 -9.70
C ILE A 4 -16.05 12.20 -8.17
N ILE A 5 -17.04 11.63 -7.49
CA ILE A 5 -17.11 11.60 -6.03
C ILE A 5 -16.03 10.67 -5.47
N PHE A 6 -15.89 9.46 -6.00
CA PHE A 6 -14.85 8.54 -5.52
C PHE A 6 -13.43 9.09 -5.74
N LEU A 7 -13.15 9.63 -6.93
CA LEU A 7 -11.84 10.20 -7.24
C LEU A 7 -11.53 11.45 -6.42
N SER A 8 -12.53 12.31 -6.17
CA SER A 8 -12.32 13.52 -5.37
C SER A 8 -12.06 13.20 -3.89
N VAL A 9 -12.78 12.23 -3.33
CA VAL A 9 -12.55 11.75 -1.95
C VAL A 9 -11.18 11.10 -1.84
N LEU A 10 -10.78 10.28 -2.82
CA LEU A 10 -9.48 9.62 -2.84
C LEU A 10 -8.33 10.64 -2.97
N ALA A 11 -8.48 11.63 -3.84
CA ALA A 11 -7.52 12.72 -3.98
C ALA A 11 -7.41 13.55 -2.68
N ALA A 12 -8.54 13.89 -2.05
CA ALA A 12 -8.55 14.58 -0.77
C ALA A 12 -7.84 13.76 0.32
N SER A 13 -8.09 12.45 0.39
CA SER A 13 -7.42 11.54 1.31
C SER A 13 -5.90 11.50 1.07
N GLY A 14 -5.46 11.44 -0.19
CA GLY A 14 -4.06 11.52 -0.58
C GLY A 14 -3.39 12.83 -0.15
N LEU A 15 -4.08 13.98 -0.31
CA LEU A 15 -3.57 15.28 0.14
C LEU A 15 -3.46 15.37 1.67
N ILE A 16 -4.48 14.90 2.39
CA ILE A 16 -4.49 14.90 3.85
C ILE A 16 -3.37 14.01 4.39
N THR A 17 -3.24 12.79 3.88
CA THR A 17 -2.17 11.86 4.29
C THR A 17 -0.79 12.40 3.96
N THR A 18 -0.60 13.04 2.79
CA THR A 18 0.66 13.72 2.46
C THR A 18 0.98 14.84 3.47
N PHE A 19 -0.01 15.69 3.78
CA PHE A 19 0.16 16.75 4.75
C PHE A 19 0.53 16.20 6.14
N LEU A 20 -0.15 15.15 6.59
CA LEU A 20 0.14 14.49 7.86
C LEU A 20 1.52 13.84 7.88
N ALA A 21 1.97 13.25 6.77
CA ALA A 21 3.32 12.70 6.65
C ALA A 21 4.37 13.81 6.82
N LEU A 22 4.22 14.95 6.12
CA LEU A 22 5.13 16.09 6.23
C LEU A 22 5.12 16.71 7.63
N TYR A 23 3.93 16.81 8.25
CA TYR A 23 3.79 17.31 9.61
C TYR A 23 4.47 16.38 10.63
N ALA A 24 4.29 15.06 10.50
CA ALA A 24 4.95 14.08 11.36
C ALA A 24 6.48 14.10 11.17
N LEU A 25 6.96 14.26 9.93
CA LEU A 25 8.38 14.34 9.60
C LEU A 25 9.04 15.57 10.24
N LYS A 26 8.37 16.73 10.17
CA LYS A 26 8.81 17.97 10.83
C LYS A 26 8.92 17.80 12.35
N ASN A 27 8.07 16.96 12.94
CA ASN A 27 8.04 16.67 14.37
C ASN A 27 8.68 15.32 14.73
N SER A 28 9.60 14.81 13.90
CA SER A 28 10.21 13.48 14.01
C SER A 28 10.97 13.20 15.32
N ARG A 29 11.29 14.24 16.10
CA ARG A 29 11.87 14.11 17.45
C ARG A 29 10.89 13.55 18.48
N ILE A 30 9.58 13.60 18.22
CA ILE A 30 8.55 13.01 19.07
C ILE A 30 8.57 11.48 18.90
N LYS A 31 8.47 10.76 20.01
CA LYS A 31 8.43 9.28 20.03
C LYS A 31 7.34 8.77 19.07
N GLY A 32 7.73 7.92 18.12
CA GLY A 32 6.82 7.33 17.13
C GLY A 32 6.48 8.20 15.91
N ALA A 33 6.83 9.49 15.89
CA ALA A 33 6.51 10.39 14.77
C ALA A 33 7.19 9.96 13.45
N PHE A 34 8.39 9.39 13.53
CA PHE A 34 9.06 8.82 12.36
C PHE A 34 8.25 7.66 11.75
N LEU A 35 7.76 6.71 12.56
CA LEU A 35 6.94 5.59 12.07
C LEU A 35 5.60 6.10 11.49
N LEU A 36 5.00 7.09 12.14
CA LEU A 36 3.77 7.73 11.68
C LEU A 36 3.97 8.42 10.31
N THR A 37 5.15 8.98 10.06
CA THR A 37 5.52 9.56 8.76
C THR A 37 5.42 8.50 7.65
N PHE A 38 5.99 7.30 7.86
CA PHE A 38 5.93 6.23 6.88
C PHE A 38 4.51 5.69 6.69
N ILE A 39 3.72 5.55 7.76
CA ILE A 39 2.32 5.12 7.65
C ILE A 39 1.52 6.08 6.75
N PHE A 40 1.64 7.38 7.00
CA PHE A 40 0.93 8.37 6.18
C PHE A 40 1.50 8.49 4.77
N PHE A 41 2.81 8.37 4.60
CA PHE A 41 3.43 8.33 3.28
C PHE A 41 2.95 7.14 2.45
N LEU A 42 2.89 5.94 3.03
CA LEU A 42 2.35 4.76 2.35
C LEU A 42 0.87 4.94 2.01
N GLY A 43 0.08 5.56 2.89
CA GLY A 43 -1.31 5.91 2.61
C GLY A 43 -1.47 6.88 1.43
N ALA A 44 -0.64 7.92 1.38
CA ALA A 44 -0.60 8.87 0.27
C ALA A 44 -0.19 8.19 -1.05
N PHE A 45 0.86 7.37 -1.00
CA PHE A 45 1.34 6.60 -2.14
C PHE A 45 0.25 5.67 -2.68
N TRP A 46 -0.46 4.96 -1.79
CA TRP A 46 -1.58 4.10 -2.16
C TRP A 46 -2.69 4.87 -2.85
N ALA A 47 -3.10 6.02 -2.29
CA ALA A 47 -4.13 6.86 -2.89
C ALA A 47 -3.75 7.34 -4.30
N ILE A 48 -2.49 7.73 -4.51
CA ILE A 48 -1.97 8.13 -5.83
C ILE A 48 -2.03 6.94 -6.80
N ALA A 49 -1.55 5.77 -6.39
CA ALA A 49 -1.55 4.56 -7.22
C ALA A 49 -2.98 4.17 -7.63
N CYS A 50 -3.94 4.22 -6.71
CA CYS A 50 -5.34 4.00 -7.01
C CYS A 50 -5.90 5.01 -8.02
N VAL A 51 -5.66 6.32 -7.83
CA VAL A 51 -6.11 7.34 -8.80
C VAL A 51 -5.57 7.05 -10.19
N GLN A 52 -4.28 6.70 -10.29
CA GLN A 52 -3.65 6.38 -11.58
C GLN A 52 -4.22 5.11 -12.21
N GLU A 53 -4.50 4.08 -11.41
CA GLU A 53 -5.19 2.88 -11.88
C GLU A 53 -6.56 3.23 -12.49
N PHE A 54 -7.35 4.05 -11.80
CA PHE A 54 -8.69 4.44 -12.29
C PHE A 54 -8.64 5.28 -13.57
N LEU A 55 -7.68 6.20 -13.69
CA LEU A 55 -7.54 7.08 -14.86
C LEU A 55 -6.98 6.35 -16.09
N THR A 56 -6.24 5.26 -15.88
CA THR A 56 -5.61 4.54 -16.99
C THR A 56 -6.61 3.65 -17.72
N ALA A 57 -6.65 3.73 -19.06
CA ALA A 57 -7.52 2.89 -19.89
C ALA A 57 -6.92 1.50 -20.20
N SER A 58 -5.59 1.41 -20.30
CA SER A 58 -4.89 0.18 -20.65
C SER A 58 -4.81 -0.79 -19.48
N ILE A 59 -5.20 -2.05 -19.72
CA ILE A 59 -5.13 -3.15 -18.73
C ILE A 59 -3.70 -3.36 -18.21
N TYR A 60 -2.71 -3.25 -19.09
CA TYR A 60 -1.31 -3.45 -18.75
C TYR A 60 -0.83 -2.42 -17.70
N PHE A 61 -1.15 -1.15 -17.94
CA PHE A 61 -0.78 -0.08 -17.01
C PHE A 61 -1.61 -0.09 -15.73
N LYS A 62 -2.89 -0.51 -15.78
CA LYS A 62 -3.68 -0.74 -14.55
C LYS A 62 -3.00 -1.77 -13.64
N LEU A 63 -2.51 -2.88 -14.21
CA LEU A 63 -1.85 -3.93 -13.45
C LEU A 63 -0.54 -3.45 -12.81
N ILE A 64 0.21 -2.58 -13.50
CA ILE A 64 1.39 -1.91 -12.92
C ILE A 64 0.99 -1.06 -11.71
N TRP A 65 -0.08 -0.27 -11.81
CA TRP A 65 -0.55 0.56 -10.68
C TRP A 65 -1.13 -0.27 -9.53
N ASP A 66 -1.79 -1.40 -9.82
CA ASP A 66 -2.21 -2.39 -8.83
C ASP A 66 -1.00 -2.99 -8.10
N ASN A 67 0.04 -3.37 -8.83
CA ASN A 67 1.30 -3.85 -8.24
C ASN A 67 1.97 -2.80 -7.34
N PHE A 68 1.89 -1.51 -7.67
CA PHE A 68 2.36 -0.44 -6.79
C PHE A 68 1.52 -0.32 -5.52
N GLN A 69 0.21 -0.57 -5.56
CA GLN A 69 -0.63 -0.56 -4.36
C GLN A 69 -0.20 -1.63 -3.35
N PHE A 70 0.28 -2.79 -3.82
CA PHE A 70 0.84 -3.84 -2.94
C PHE A 70 2.05 -3.37 -2.14
N LEU A 71 2.83 -2.40 -2.64
CA LEU A 71 3.93 -1.81 -1.88
C LEU A 71 3.37 -1.19 -0.59
N SER A 72 2.38 -0.32 -0.69
CA SER A 72 1.77 0.27 0.49
C SER A 72 1.10 -0.77 1.37
N SER A 73 0.25 -1.62 0.80
CA SER A 73 -0.55 -2.57 1.56
C SER A 73 0.29 -3.59 2.32
N ALA A 74 1.40 -4.06 1.74
CA ALA A 74 2.28 -5.03 2.39
C ALA A 74 3.09 -4.40 3.53
N PHE A 75 3.64 -3.20 3.35
CA PHE A 75 4.48 -2.56 4.37
C PHE A 75 3.68 -1.90 5.50
N LEU A 76 2.44 -1.47 5.25
CA LEU A 76 1.63 -0.72 6.20
C LEU A 76 1.41 -1.46 7.56
N PRO A 77 1.07 -2.77 7.61
CA PRO A 77 0.92 -3.50 8.86
C PRO A 77 2.20 -3.54 9.70
N VAL A 78 3.36 -3.64 9.06
CA VAL A 78 4.67 -3.68 9.76
C VAL A 78 4.94 -2.34 10.45
N PHE A 79 4.72 -1.22 9.75
CA PHE A 79 4.88 0.11 10.36
C PHE A 79 3.88 0.36 11.49
N TRP A 80 2.62 -0.07 11.34
CA TRP A 80 1.64 0.01 12.43
C TRP A 80 2.05 -0.81 13.64
N LEU A 81 2.52 -2.04 13.44
CA LEU A 81 3.00 -2.89 14.53
C LEU A 81 4.18 -2.24 15.25
N LEU A 82 5.18 -1.75 14.52
CA LEU A 82 6.33 -1.05 15.10
C LEU A 82 5.90 0.19 15.88
N LEU A 83 4.90 0.93 15.40
CA LEU A 83 4.35 2.10 16.10
C LEU A 83 3.74 1.68 17.43
N ILE A 84 2.89 0.66 17.44
CA ILE A 84 2.26 0.14 18.66
C ILE A 84 3.33 -0.34 19.66
N LEU A 85 4.31 -1.12 19.20
CA LEU A 85 5.38 -1.65 20.06
C LEU A 85 6.24 -0.53 20.65
N THR A 86 6.39 0.60 19.95
CA THR A 86 7.09 1.79 20.46
C THR A 86 6.41 2.37 21.71
N PHE A 87 5.09 2.23 21.84
CA PHE A 87 4.34 2.71 23.01
C PHE A 87 4.11 1.64 24.07
N VAL A 88 4.04 0.37 23.68
CA VAL A 88 3.77 -0.76 24.60
C VAL A 88 5.03 -1.26 25.30
N ILE A 89 6.16 -1.30 24.59
CA ILE A 89 7.41 -1.85 25.12
C ILE A 89 8.29 -0.72 25.68
N ASN A 90 8.82 -0.94 26.88
CA ASN A 90 9.71 0.03 27.55
C ASN A 90 11.14 0.03 26.98
N ASN A 91 11.58 -1.09 26.41
CA ASN A 91 12.90 -1.26 25.80
C ASN A 91 12.83 -1.21 24.27
N PRO A 92 13.90 -0.73 23.60
CA PRO A 92 13.97 -0.76 22.14
C PRO A 92 13.95 -2.20 21.63
N LEU A 93 13.25 -2.42 20.51
CA LEU A 93 13.27 -3.68 19.81
C LEU A 93 14.69 -3.98 19.30
N LYS A 94 15.09 -5.26 19.37
CA LYS A 94 16.34 -5.69 18.75
C LYS A 94 16.24 -5.49 17.24
N LEU A 95 17.31 -4.98 16.64
CA LEU A 95 17.39 -4.74 15.19
C LEU A 95 17.00 -5.98 14.37
N ILE A 96 17.41 -7.18 14.81
CA ILE A 96 17.07 -8.44 14.15
C ILE A 96 15.56 -8.68 14.07
N VAL A 97 14.81 -8.35 15.12
CA VAL A 97 13.34 -8.51 15.15
C VAL A 97 12.70 -7.57 14.14
N VAL A 98 13.17 -6.32 14.09
CA VAL A 98 12.70 -5.33 13.11
C VAL A 98 12.96 -5.81 11.68
N ILE A 99 14.18 -6.29 11.39
CA ILE A 99 14.54 -6.81 10.06
C ILE A 99 13.63 -7.99 9.67
N LEU A 100 13.41 -8.94 10.59
CA LEU A 100 12.57 -10.11 10.31
C LEU A 100 11.13 -9.72 9.94
N LEU A 101 10.56 -8.68 10.56
CA LEU A 101 9.21 -8.19 10.23
C LEU A 101 9.12 -7.67 8.79
N PHE A 102 10.21 -7.11 8.24
CA PHE A 102 10.23 -6.59 6.87
C PHE A 102 10.46 -7.66 5.80
N ILE A 103 10.83 -8.89 6.18
CA ILE A 103 11.03 -9.98 5.20
C ILE A 103 9.73 -10.29 4.46
N ILE A 104 8.62 -10.44 5.19
CA ILE A 104 7.32 -10.78 4.61
C ILE A 104 6.89 -9.75 3.54
N PRO A 105 6.82 -8.43 3.83
CA PRO A 105 6.40 -7.47 2.81
C PRO A 105 7.38 -7.33 1.64
N LEU A 106 8.68 -7.55 1.86
CA LEU A 106 9.66 -7.58 0.77
C LEU A 106 9.41 -8.77 -0.17
N VAL A 107 9.22 -9.97 0.40
CA VAL A 107 8.90 -11.17 -0.39
C VAL A 107 7.58 -10.98 -1.13
N THR A 108 6.53 -10.48 -0.46
CA THR A 108 5.24 -10.20 -1.11
C THR A 108 5.42 -9.26 -2.30
N ASN A 109 6.20 -8.18 -2.17
CA ASN A 109 6.45 -7.29 -3.30
C ASN A 109 7.19 -7.98 -4.46
N VAL A 110 8.23 -8.76 -4.17
CA VAL A 110 8.95 -9.53 -5.21
C VAL A 110 7.98 -10.47 -5.95
N LEU A 111 7.14 -11.19 -5.21
CA LEU A 111 6.15 -12.12 -5.78
C LEU A 111 5.08 -11.42 -6.62
N VAL A 112 4.67 -10.22 -6.25
CA VAL A 112 3.71 -9.42 -7.05
C VAL A 112 4.30 -9.07 -8.42
N TRP A 113 5.54 -8.59 -8.44
CA TRP A 113 6.20 -8.17 -9.67
C TRP A 113 6.67 -9.34 -10.55
N THR A 114 6.89 -10.52 -9.96
CA THR A 114 7.32 -11.74 -10.66
C THR A 114 6.18 -12.73 -10.88
N ASN A 115 4.94 -12.30 -10.65
CA ASN A 115 3.77 -13.18 -10.66
C ASN A 115 3.57 -13.91 -12.00
N ASP A 116 4.01 -13.35 -13.12
CA ASP A 116 3.94 -13.98 -14.44
C ASP A 116 4.66 -15.34 -14.51
N TYR A 117 5.64 -15.60 -13.63
CA TYR A 117 6.41 -16.84 -13.62
C TYR A 117 5.83 -17.95 -12.72
N HIS A 118 5.10 -17.58 -11.67
CA HIS A 118 4.74 -18.52 -10.60
C HIS A 118 3.26 -18.49 -10.19
N HIS A 119 2.52 -17.44 -10.57
CA HIS A 119 1.07 -17.29 -10.31
C HIS A 119 0.67 -17.43 -8.83
N LEU A 120 1.53 -16.99 -7.90
CA LEU A 120 1.31 -17.13 -6.45
C LEU A 120 0.45 -16.00 -5.87
N MET A 121 0.43 -14.84 -6.54
CA MET A 121 -0.39 -13.68 -6.16
C MET A 121 -1.72 -13.68 -6.90
N HIS A 122 -1.70 -13.90 -8.22
CA HIS A 122 -2.92 -14.03 -9.02
C HIS A 122 -2.73 -15.04 -10.16
N THR A 123 -3.78 -15.79 -10.49
CA THR A 123 -3.76 -16.82 -11.54
C THR A 123 -4.47 -16.37 -12.81
N LYS A 124 -5.50 -15.54 -12.69
CA LYS A 124 -6.24 -14.95 -13.80
C LYS A 124 -6.58 -13.51 -13.49
N VAL A 125 -6.40 -12.65 -14.49
CA VAL A 125 -6.68 -11.22 -14.46
C VAL A 125 -7.84 -10.97 -15.42
N PHE A 126 -8.94 -10.41 -14.92
CA PHE A 126 -10.12 -10.09 -15.70
C PHE A 126 -10.43 -8.61 -15.58
N PHE A 127 -10.85 -8.01 -16.69
CA PHE A 127 -11.33 -6.64 -16.68
C PHE A 127 -12.82 -6.63 -16.35
N VAL A 128 -13.20 -5.93 -15.28
CA VAL A 128 -14.60 -5.75 -14.91
C VAL A 128 -14.96 -4.28 -15.01
N GLN A 129 -15.94 -3.97 -15.86
CA GLN A 129 -16.42 -2.62 -16.06
C GLN A 129 -17.66 -2.37 -15.19
N PHE A 130 -17.53 -1.49 -14.20
CA PHE A 130 -18.63 -0.99 -13.38
C PHE A 130 -19.10 0.36 -13.91
N GLY A 131 -20.05 0.37 -14.84
CA GLY A 131 -20.55 1.60 -15.45
C GLY A 131 -19.44 2.37 -16.19
N SER A 132 -19.05 3.54 -15.67
CA SER A 132 -18.04 4.40 -16.30
C SER A 132 -16.57 4.02 -16.00
N TYR A 133 -16.31 2.94 -15.27
CA TYR A 133 -14.94 2.59 -14.86
C TYR A 133 -14.65 1.12 -15.09
N GLY A 134 -13.42 0.84 -15.48
CA GLY A 134 -12.84 -0.50 -15.46
C GLY A 134 -11.94 -0.70 -14.25
N CYS A 135 -12.14 -1.80 -13.54
CA CYS A 135 -11.23 -2.28 -12.50
C CYS A 135 -10.70 -3.67 -12.89
N ILE A 136 -9.60 -4.04 -12.27
CA ILE A 136 -9.05 -5.38 -12.38
C ILE A 136 -9.70 -6.28 -11.33
N ALA A 137 -10.23 -7.42 -11.75
CA ALA A 137 -10.64 -8.50 -10.86
C ALA A 137 -9.70 -9.68 -11.05
N ASN A 138 -9.16 -10.20 -9.95
CA ASN A 138 -8.17 -11.27 -9.97
C ASN A 138 -8.70 -12.52 -9.28
N THR A 139 -8.34 -13.69 -9.81
CA THR A 139 -8.39 -14.93 -9.03
C THR A 139 -7.11 -15.03 -8.22
N PHE A 140 -7.22 -14.86 -6.90
CA PHE A 140 -6.09 -14.82 -5.99
C PHE A 140 -5.37 -16.16 -5.87
N GLY A 141 -4.04 -16.11 -5.81
CA GLY A 141 -3.19 -17.26 -5.53
C GLY A 141 -2.94 -17.46 -4.03
N TYR A 142 -2.23 -18.53 -3.67
CA TYR A 142 -2.04 -18.92 -2.27
C TYR A 142 -1.31 -17.89 -1.40
N TRP A 143 -0.38 -17.12 -1.97
CA TRP A 143 0.39 -16.12 -1.20
C TRP A 143 -0.44 -14.88 -0.85
N PHE A 144 -1.56 -14.64 -1.53
CA PHE A 144 -2.44 -13.52 -1.21
C PHE A 144 -3.05 -13.62 0.20
N CYS A 145 -3.11 -14.82 0.80
CA CYS A 145 -3.66 -15.04 2.14
C CYS A 145 -2.65 -14.84 3.29
N VAL A 146 -1.37 -14.60 2.97
CA VAL A 146 -0.28 -14.42 3.95
C VAL A 146 -0.21 -12.97 4.41
#